data_AF-A0A8H8M120-F1
#
_entry.id   AF-A0A8H8M120-F1
#
_cell.length_a   1.000
_cell.length_b   1.000
_cell.length_c   1.000
_cell.angle_alpha   90.00
_cell.angle_beta   90.00
_cell.angle_gamma   90.00
#
_symmetry.space_group_name_H-M   'P 1'
#
loop_
_entity.id
_entity.type
_entity.pdbx_description
1 polymer ?
#
loop_
_entity_poly.entity_id
_entity_poly.type
_entity_poly.pdbx_seq_one_letter_code
_entity_poly.pdbx_strand_id
1 'polypeptide(L)'
;MSAQYISSGLLLAVAVVFSLAALAPILGYAYARSYVGSRSALGGVLLFPALWTTLWSVFVYASPLGRIGSWTPMSGTEMYSWVLPIFGQAGIDYVTALWAVVIAEYAGQWAMGENVRAQLPDEAHPNVDPLVPIIHEVEQPDSEARSTRCTGAATWRDPTPYLLVLLFVAIIPSYEAPILPLPAHSPNATELTLGCVHPYVKTAGTLPTLEDYIHETTVQSSRAKILLWPEGAAFFRSEQEQLHVFETIANLSAKQHVWIGVSYERSFTDNNERSRGKRVRGHNGLAIFGPGVEPVTYVKRRLVPLVESFSYETPLNPPPKYLLPLPKPNYRPKSDKTWPRTIPITAAICLDVSAPLANAVPVNQTDEESGRPALILAPARTWHPDIGKAMFQHASMRATEQGASILWCDGGEEGVSGVGGLAASGLGPVGGVGQVGTGGSWIQNIAIPFPYDARKFGLTWYSRWGDLSIVFLAWITLVAGFAAVDLRRIKAIVAAGMNRLKGRRNEAGHTNRSESTPLLIND
;
A
#
# COMPACT_ATOMS: atom_id res chain seq x y z
N MET A 1 -24.24 30.17 9.40
CA MET A 1 -23.47 29.06 9.99
C MET A 1 -22.00 29.38 9.81
N SER A 2 -21.19 29.34 10.88
CA SER A 2 -19.74 29.58 10.74
C SER A 2 -19.10 28.46 9.91
N ALA A 3 -18.06 28.79 9.14
CA ALA A 3 -17.31 27.84 8.32
C ALA A 3 -16.78 26.63 9.15
N GLN A 4 -16.56 26.86 10.44
CA GLN A 4 -16.15 25.84 11.40
C GLN A 4 -17.20 24.72 11.56
N TYR A 5 -18.50 25.04 11.69
CA TYR A 5 -19.54 24.00 11.81
C TYR A 5 -19.66 23.16 10.53
N ILE A 6 -19.48 23.77 9.36
CA ILE A 6 -19.50 23.05 8.08
C ILE A 6 -18.29 22.11 7.97
N SER A 7 -17.11 22.58 8.34
CA SER A 7 -15.88 21.77 8.36
C SER A 7 -15.99 20.60 9.36
N SER A 8 -16.40 20.86 10.60
CA SER A 8 -16.60 19.82 11.61
C SER A 8 -17.68 18.81 11.20
N GLY A 9 -18.79 19.28 10.63
CA GLY A 9 -19.85 18.41 10.11
C GLY A 9 -19.38 17.52 8.96
N LEU A 10 -18.56 18.07 8.05
CA LEU A 10 -17.97 17.31 6.95
C LEU A 10 -16.97 16.27 7.46
N LEU A 11 -16.09 16.63 8.40
CA LEU A 11 -15.14 15.70 9.02
C LEU A 11 -15.88 14.55 9.72
N LEU A 12 -16.95 14.86 10.45
CA LEU A 12 -17.81 13.85 11.08
C LEU A 12 -18.45 12.94 10.02
N ALA A 13 -19.00 13.50 8.94
CA ALA A 13 -19.61 12.72 7.87
C ALA A 13 -18.58 11.78 7.21
N VAL A 14 -17.38 12.27 6.94
CA VAL A 14 -16.27 11.47 6.40
C VAL A 14 -15.90 10.36 7.38
N ALA A 15 -15.71 10.67 8.66
CA ALA A 15 -15.39 9.68 9.70
C ALA A 15 -16.46 8.59 9.82
N VAL A 16 -17.74 8.96 9.76
CA VAL A 16 -18.87 8.01 9.76
C VAL A 16 -18.82 7.12 8.52
N VAL A 17 -18.58 7.68 7.32
CA VAL A 17 -18.48 6.88 6.08
C VAL A 17 -17.32 5.88 6.16
N PHE A 18 -16.14 6.31 6.60
CA PHE A 18 -14.99 5.40 6.77
C PHE A 18 -15.24 4.33 7.85
N SER A 19 -15.95 4.67 8.93
CA SER A 19 -16.33 3.72 9.98
C SER A 19 -17.34 2.69 9.48
N LEU A 20 -18.37 3.13 8.73
CA LEU A 20 -19.34 2.23 8.10
C LEU A 20 -18.68 1.33 7.06
N ALA A 21 -17.75 1.87 6.26
CA ALA A 21 -16.95 1.07 5.34
C ALA A 21 -16.16 0.00 6.10
N ALA A 22 -15.43 0.36 7.16
CA ALA A 22 -14.68 -0.60 7.98
C ALA A 22 -15.57 -1.64 8.70
N LEU A 23 -16.80 -1.28 9.05
CA LEU A 23 -17.77 -2.18 9.69
C LEU A 23 -18.31 -3.24 8.71
N ALA A 24 -18.43 -2.91 7.42
CA ALA A 24 -18.96 -3.83 6.40
C ALA A 24 -18.24 -5.20 6.35
N PRO A 25 -16.90 -5.30 6.28
CA PRO A 25 -16.19 -6.57 6.26
C PRO A 25 -16.28 -7.30 7.61
N ILE A 26 -16.43 -6.58 8.73
CA ILE A 26 -16.64 -7.18 10.05
C ILE A 26 -18.02 -7.86 10.11
N LEU A 27 -19.08 -7.19 9.66
CA LEU A 27 -20.42 -7.76 9.59
C LEU A 27 -20.51 -8.91 8.58
N GLY A 28 -19.90 -8.72 7.40
CA GLY A 28 -19.81 -9.77 6.38
C GLY A 28 -19.07 -11.00 6.90
N TYR A 29 -17.99 -10.79 7.65
CA TYR A 29 -17.27 -11.85 8.34
C TYR A 29 -18.15 -12.54 9.38
N ALA A 30 -18.75 -11.81 10.32
CA ALA A 30 -19.61 -12.38 11.36
C ALA A 30 -20.75 -13.22 10.78
N TYR A 31 -21.41 -12.72 9.72
CA TYR A 31 -22.50 -13.42 9.06
C TYR A 31 -22.04 -14.70 8.33
N ALA A 32 -20.96 -14.62 7.56
CA ALA A 32 -20.53 -15.72 6.70
C ALA A 32 -19.57 -16.70 7.38
N ARG A 33 -18.96 -16.34 8.52
CA ARG A 33 -17.95 -17.15 9.21
C ARG A 33 -18.49 -18.52 9.62
N SER A 34 -19.70 -18.61 10.17
CA SER A 34 -20.27 -19.89 10.60
C SER A 34 -20.42 -20.85 9.42
N TYR A 35 -20.97 -20.36 8.31
CA TYR A 35 -21.15 -21.13 7.08
C TYR A 35 -19.80 -21.53 6.45
N VAL A 36 -18.89 -20.58 6.28
CA VAL A 36 -17.57 -20.82 5.67
C VAL A 36 -16.71 -21.72 6.55
N GLY A 37 -16.68 -21.46 7.86
CA GLY A 37 -15.95 -22.22 8.87
C GLY A 37 -16.44 -23.66 9.03
N SER A 38 -17.75 -23.91 8.85
CA SER A 38 -18.31 -25.28 8.85
C SER A 38 -17.80 -26.14 7.69
N ARG A 39 -17.45 -25.51 6.56
CA ARG A 39 -16.89 -26.19 5.38
C ARG A 39 -15.38 -26.30 5.45
N SER A 40 -14.71 -25.26 5.92
CA SER A 40 -13.27 -25.24 6.12
C SER A 40 -12.89 -24.27 7.24
N ALA A 41 -12.31 -24.79 8.33
CA ALA A 41 -11.85 -23.96 9.44
C ALA A 41 -10.83 -22.89 8.97
N LEU A 42 -9.92 -23.27 8.06
CA LEU A 42 -8.96 -22.33 7.47
C LEU A 42 -9.67 -21.28 6.60
N GLY A 43 -10.67 -21.68 5.82
CA GLY A 43 -11.49 -20.74 5.06
C GLY A 43 -12.21 -19.74 5.98
N GLY A 44 -12.66 -20.19 7.15
CA GLY A 44 -13.24 -19.34 8.19
C GLY A 44 -12.30 -18.21 8.57
N VAL A 45 -11.06 -18.54 8.95
CA VAL A 45 -10.04 -17.57 9.39
C VAL A 45 -9.55 -16.66 8.26
N LEU A 46 -9.45 -17.15 7.02
CA LEU A 46 -8.96 -16.36 5.87
C LEU A 46 -10.03 -15.43 5.25
N LEU A 47 -11.30 -15.57 5.65
CA LEU A 47 -12.40 -14.78 5.09
C LEU A 47 -12.27 -13.28 5.39
N PHE A 48 -12.01 -12.92 6.66
CA PHE A 48 -11.90 -11.51 7.04
C PHE A 48 -10.75 -10.77 6.31
N PRO A 49 -9.51 -11.30 6.25
CA PRO A 49 -8.44 -10.69 5.47
C PRO A 49 -8.77 -10.47 3.99
N ALA A 50 -9.46 -11.42 3.36
CA ALA A 50 -9.89 -11.29 1.97
C ALA A 50 -10.92 -10.18 1.79
N LEU A 51 -11.93 -10.10 2.67
CA LEU A 51 -12.95 -9.04 2.65
C LEU A 51 -12.34 -7.67 2.94
N TRP A 52 -11.49 -7.56 3.97
CA TRP A 52 -10.83 -6.32 4.37
C TRP A 52 -9.97 -5.75 3.23
N THR A 53 -9.10 -6.58 2.67
CA THR A 53 -8.19 -6.17 1.59
C THR A 53 -8.96 -5.79 0.33
N THR A 54 -9.98 -6.57 -0.03
CA THR A 54 -10.83 -6.27 -1.19
C THR A 54 -11.55 -4.94 -1.01
N LEU A 55 -12.14 -4.69 0.17
CA LEU A 55 -12.84 -3.45 0.44
C LEU A 55 -11.91 -2.24 0.26
N TRP A 56 -10.75 -2.21 0.92
CA TRP A 56 -9.86 -1.06 0.85
C TRP A 56 -9.23 -0.88 -0.53
N SER A 57 -9.02 -1.99 -1.26
CA SER A 57 -8.60 -1.96 -2.66
C SER A 57 -9.70 -1.37 -3.57
N VAL A 58 -10.97 -1.66 -3.34
CA VAL A 58 -12.07 -1.00 -4.07
C VAL A 58 -12.21 0.46 -3.64
N PHE A 59 -12.09 0.73 -2.34
CA PHE A 59 -12.28 2.04 -1.75
C PHE A 59 -11.27 3.06 -2.28
N VAL A 60 -10.00 2.69 -2.52
CA VAL A 60 -8.99 3.63 -3.06
C VAL A 60 -9.30 4.13 -4.48
N TYR A 61 -10.02 3.33 -5.27
CA TYR A 61 -10.46 3.72 -6.62
C TYR A 61 -11.81 4.42 -6.61
N ALA A 62 -12.70 4.09 -5.67
CA ALA A 62 -14.02 4.72 -5.55
C ALA A 62 -14.00 6.05 -4.78
N SER A 63 -13.11 6.20 -3.79
CA SER A 63 -13.03 7.37 -2.93
C SER A 63 -12.11 8.44 -3.53
N PRO A 64 -12.55 9.70 -3.58
CA PRO A 64 -11.69 10.77 -4.03
C PRO A 64 -10.58 11.10 -3.01
N LEU A 65 -10.73 10.67 -1.75
CA LEU A 65 -9.71 10.79 -0.70
C LEU A 65 -8.68 9.65 -0.71
N GLY A 66 -8.86 8.66 -1.59
CA GLY A 66 -8.00 7.49 -1.64
C GLY A 66 -7.99 6.73 -0.30
N ARG A 67 -6.78 6.48 0.24
CA ARG A 67 -6.55 5.68 1.46
C ARG A 67 -6.28 6.47 2.75
N ILE A 68 -6.45 7.80 2.75
CA ILE A 68 -6.09 8.65 3.91
C ILE A 68 -6.84 8.23 5.19
N GLY A 69 -8.11 7.83 5.08
CA GLY A 69 -8.91 7.37 6.22
C GLY A 69 -8.91 5.86 6.44
N SER A 70 -7.97 5.12 5.81
CA SER A 70 -7.87 3.68 6.04
C SER A 70 -7.40 3.38 7.46
N TRP A 71 -7.92 2.29 8.04
CA TRP A 71 -7.57 1.85 9.40
C TRP A 71 -6.32 0.98 9.45
N THR A 72 -5.75 0.65 8.29
CA THR A 72 -4.49 -0.08 8.19
C THR A 72 -3.33 0.83 8.61
N PRO A 73 -2.42 0.37 9.50
CA PRO A 73 -1.31 1.19 9.97
C PRO A 73 -0.36 1.55 8.82
N MET A 74 0.07 2.82 8.78
CA MET A 74 1.07 3.31 7.82
C MET A 74 2.49 3.34 8.40
N SER A 75 2.64 3.07 9.70
CA SER A 75 3.91 2.99 10.43
C SER A 75 3.87 1.79 11.36
N GLY A 76 5.02 1.28 11.80
CA GLY A 76 5.07 0.05 12.59
C GLY A 76 4.92 -1.22 11.74
N THR A 77 5.02 -1.08 10.42
CA THR A 77 4.91 -2.17 9.43
C THR A 77 6.26 -2.52 8.80
N GLU A 78 7.36 -2.09 9.42
CA GLU A 78 8.72 -2.22 8.88
C GLU A 78 9.10 -3.70 8.66
N MET A 79 8.66 -4.59 9.56
CA MET A 79 8.82 -6.05 9.44
C MET A 79 8.11 -6.68 8.23
N TYR A 80 7.14 -5.95 7.66
CA TYR A 80 6.41 -6.35 6.46
C TYR A 80 6.65 -5.39 5.29
N SER A 81 7.64 -4.50 5.37
CA SER A 81 7.94 -3.53 4.31
C SER A 81 8.29 -4.19 2.97
N TRP A 82 8.83 -5.43 3.00
CA TRP A 82 9.08 -6.26 1.82
C TRP A 82 7.82 -6.59 1.01
N VAL A 83 6.63 -6.49 1.64
CA VAL A 83 5.33 -6.71 0.99
C VAL A 83 4.99 -5.57 0.03
N LEU A 84 5.42 -4.33 0.31
CA LEU A 84 5.09 -3.15 -0.51
C LEU A 84 5.49 -3.27 -1.99
N PRO A 85 6.73 -3.63 -2.37
CA PRO A 85 7.06 -3.80 -3.79
C PRO A 85 6.33 -4.99 -4.43
N ILE A 86 5.77 -5.93 -3.65
CA ILE A 86 5.08 -7.10 -4.20
C ILE A 86 3.58 -6.84 -4.34
N PHE A 87 2.92 -6.54 -3.23
CA PHE A 87 1.47 -6.44 -3.12
C PHE A 87 0.97 -5.03 -2.79
N GLY A 88 1.90 -4.07 -2.65
CA GLY A 88 1.60 -2.70 -2.25
C GLY A 88 0.95 -2.60 -0.89
N GLN A 89 0.32 -1.46 -0.62
CA GLN A 89 -0.40 -1.24 0.63
C GLN A 89 -1.56 -2.22 0.82
N ALA A 90 -2.14 -2.75 -0.26
CA ALA A 90 -3.15 -3.81 -0.17
C ALA A 90 -2.59 -5.09 0.48
N GLY A 91 -1.32 -5.42 0.26
CA GLY A 91 -0.64 -6.48 1.00
C GLY A 91 -0.53 -6.21 2.49
N ILE A 92 -0.29 -4.96 2.88
CA ILE A 92 -0.25 -4.54 4.29
C ILE A 92 -1.66 -4.62 4.91
N ASP A 93 -2.71 -4.26 4.17
CA ASP A 93 -4.11 -4.46 4.61
C ASP A 93 -4.35 -5.94 4.93
N TYR A 94 -3.90 -6.85 4.05
CA TYR A 94 -4.07 -8.29 4.21
C TYR A 94 -3.34 -8.82 5.45
N VAL A 95 -2.06 -8.46 5.62
CA VAL A 95 -1.26 -8.86 6.79
C VAL A 95 -1.84 -8.31 8.09
N THR A 96 -2.27 -7.05 8.10
CA THR A 96 -2.91 -6.42 9.27
C THR A 96 -4.19 -7.15 9.64
N ALA A 97 -5.01 -7.50 8.66
CA ALA A 97 -6.24 -8.24 8.91
C ALA A 97 -5.98 -9.67 9.39
N LEU A 98 -4.92 -10.35 8.92
CA LEU A 98 -4.52 -11.65 9.45
C LEU A 98 -4.13 -11.56 10.92
N TRP A 99 -3.34 -10.55 11.31
CA TRP A 99 -3.01 -10.29 12.71
C TRP A 99 -4.26 -10.01 13.54
N ALA A 100 -5.18 -9.21 13.03
CA ALA A 100 -6.44 -8.91 13.72
C ALA A 100 -7.25 -10.17 14.00
N VAL A 101 -7.35 -11.11 13.05
CA VAL A 101 -8.04 -12.39 13.28
C VAL A 101 -7.31 -13.20 14.35
N VAL A 102 -6.00 -13.38 14.25
CA VAL A 102 -5.23 -14.17 15.23
C VAL A 102 -5.40 -13.61 16.64
N ILE A 103 -5.28 -12.29 16.80
CA ILE A 103 -5.46 -11.64 18.10
C ILE A 103 -6.90 -11.81 18.59
N ALA A 104 -7.90 -11.64 17.73
CA ALA A 104 -9.31 -11.82 18.08
C ALA A 104 -9.63 -13.26 18.53
N GLU A 105 -9.07 -14.27 17.87
CA GLU A 105 -9.24 -15.68 18.27
C GLU A 105 -8.66 -15.92 19.67
N TYR A 106 -7.41 -15.49 19.91
CA TYR A 106 -6.78 -15.68 21.23
C TYR A 106 -7.49 -14.88 22.32
N ALA A 107 -7.89 -13.63 22.05
CA ALA A 107 -8.62 -12.80 22.99
C ALA A 107 -10.00 -13.39 23.29
N GLY A 108 -10.70 -13.92 22.30
CA GLY A 108 -11.98 -14.61 22.48
C GLY A 108 -11.83 -15.89 23.30
N GLN A 109 -10.80 -16.70 23.02
CA GLN A 109 -10.49 -17.90 23.81
C GLN A 109 -10.17 -17.56 25.27
N TRP A 110 -9.42 -16.48 25.49
CA TRP A 110 -9.10 -16.00 26.84
C TRP A 110 -10.34 -15.47 27.58
N ALA A 111 -11.18 -14.67 26.90
CA ALA A 111 -12.36 -14.04 27.49
C ALA A 111 -13.47 -15.04 27.85
N MET A 112 -13.65 -16.12 27.07
CA MET A 112 -14.64 -17.16 27.36
C MET A 112 -14.28 -18.00 28.59
N GLY A 113 -13.00 -18.06 28.97
CA GLY A 113 -12.52 -18.83 30.12
C GLY A 113 -12.56 -20.36 29.92
N GLU A 114 -11.73 -21.08 30.67
CA GLU A 114 -11.62 -22.54 30.57
C GLU A 114 -12.92 -23.26 31.01
N ASN A 115 -13.65 -22.66 31.96
CA ASN A 115 -14.85 -23.26 32.57
C ASN A 115 -16.05 -23.31 31.62
N VAL A 116 -16.26 -22.28 30.79
CA VAL A 116 -17.34 -22.29 29.77
C VAL A 116 -17.01 -23.31 28.68
N ARG A 117 -15.72 -23.48 28.37
CA ARG A 117 -15.24 -24.46 27.38
C ARG A 117 -15.44 -25.91 27.84
N ALA A 118 -15.28 -26.17 29.13
CA ALA A 118 -15.52 -27.50 29.70
C ALA A 118 -17.01 -27.86 29.82
N GLN A 119 -17.90 -26.86 29.78
CA GLN A 119 -19.36 -27.05 29.89
C GLN A 119 -20.08 -27.13 28.54
N LEU A 120 -19.42 -26.70 27.45
CA LEU A 120 -19.93 -26.92 26.10
C LEU A 120 -19.85 -28.42 25.78
N PRO A 121 -20.96 -29.06 25.36
CA PRO A 121 -20.93 -30.46 24.94
C PRO A 121 -19.82 -30.63 23.87
N ASP A 122 -19.03 -31.72 23.93
CA ASP A 122 -17.99 -32.00 22.92
C ASP A 122 -18.54 -32.06 21.47
N GLU A 123 -19.87 -32.15 21.31
CA GLU A 123 -20.58 -32.10 20.03
C GLU A 123 -21.04 -30.69 19.61
N ALA A 124 -21.00 -29.70 20.51
CA ALA A 124 -21.24 -28.30 20.19
C ALA A 124 -20.02 -27.76 19.45
N HIS A 125 -20.12 -27.76 18.12
CA HIS A 125 -19.07 -27.29 17.22
C HIS A 125 -18.45 -25.96 17.69
N PRO A 126 -17.12 -25.79 17.64
CA PRO A 126 -16.42 -24.55 18.02
C PRO A 126 -16.74 -23.33 17.12
N ASN A 127 -17.70 -23.45 16.19
CA ASN A 127 -18.18 -22.39 15.32
C ASN A 127 -19.66 -22.04 15.55
N VAL A 128 -20.31 -22.58 16.59
CA VAL A 128 -21.64 -22.10 16.99
C VAL A 128 -21.45 -20.81 17.76
N ASP A 129 -21.77 -19.69 17.11
CA ASP A 129 -21.78 -18.37 17.73
C ASP A 129 -22.68 -18.43 18.99
N PRO A 130 -22.16 -18.12 20.19
CA PRO A 130 -22.93 -18.20 21.44
C PRO A 130 -24.06 -17.17 21.54
N LEU A 131 -24.26 -16.35 20.50
CA LEU A 131 -25.33 -15.35 20.39
C LEU A 131 -26.65 -15.92 19.86
N VAL A 132 -26.71 -17.20 19.47
CA VAL A 132 -27.99 -17.86 19.19
C VAL A 132 -28.53 -18.39 20.53
N PRO A 133 -29.65 -17.85 21.05
CA PRO A 133 -30.22 -18.34 22.30
C PRO A 133 -30.59 -19.81 22.13
N ILE A 134 -29.93 -20.67 22.90
CA ILE A 134 -30.31 -22.07 23.03
C ILE A 134 -31.66 -22.06 23.78
N ILE A 135 -32.76 -22.11 23.02
CA ILE A 135 -34.09 -22.34 23.57
C ILE A 135 -34.10 -23.81 24.01
N HIS A 136 -33.63 -24.04 25.24
CA HIS A 136 -33.83 -25.30 25.94
C HIS A 136 -35.29 -25.36 26.39
N GLU A 137 -36.15 -25.91 25.54
CA GLU A 137 -37.45 -26.39 25.99
C GLU A 137 -37.48 -27.93 25.99
N VAL A 138 -37.42 -28.44 27.23
CA VAL A 138 -38.26 -29.50 27.79
C VAL A 138 -37.89 -30.97 27.52
N GLU A 139 -37.40 -31.57 28.61
CA GLU A 139 -37.57 -32.93 29.15
C GLU A 139 -38.04 -34.05 28.19
N GLN A 140 -37.12 -34.98 27.91
CA GLN A 140 -37.47 -36.36 27.57
C GLN A 140 -36.86 -37.35 28.57
N PRO A 141 -37.63 -38.36 29.01
CA PRO A 141 -37.24 -39.25 30.10
C PRO A 141 -36.36 -40.41 29.62
N ASP A 142 -35.34 -40.70 30.42
CA ASP A 142 -34.69 -41.98 30.69
C ASP A 142 -34.87 -43.09 29.64
N SER A 143 -33.95 -43.15 28.69
CA SER A 143 -33.69 -44.36 27.90
C SER A 143 -32.21 -44.69 27.93
N GLU A 144 -31.90 -45.75 28.67
CA GLU A 144 -30.57 -46.28 28.93
C GLU A 144 -29.81 -46.70 27.66
N ALA A 145 -28.63 -46.09 27.49
CA ALA A 145 -27.37 -46.76 27.21
C ALA A 145 -27.30 -47.80 26.07
N ARG A 146 -27.14 -47.30 24.84
CA ARG A 146 -26.15 -47.85 23.90
C ARG A 146 -25.16 -46.77 23.54
N SER A 147 -24.09 -46.67 24.33
CA SER A 147 -22.92 -45.85 24.04
C SER A 147 -22.20 -46.44 22.81
N THR A 148 -22.71 -46.14 21.63
CA THR A 148 -21.98 -46.29 20.38
C THR A 148 -20.78 -45.37 20.52
N ARG A 149 -19.61 -45.94 20.84
CA ARG A 149 -18.32 -45.25 20.83
C ARG A 149 -18.16 -44.62 19.45
N CYS A 150 -18.51 -43.33 19.32
CA CYS A 150 -18.11 -42.48 18.22
C CYS A 150 -16.61 -42.17 18.36
N THR A 151 -15.78 -43.22 18.31
CA THR A 151 -14.33 -43.10 18.22
C THR A 151 -14.00 -42.59 16.83
N GLY A 152 -13.81 -41.28 16.72
CA GLY A 152 -13.30 -40.67 15.50
C GLY A 152 -13.99 -39.38 15.08
N ALA A 153 -14.56 -38.60 16.00
CA ALA A 153 -14.79 -37.19 15.71
C ALA A 153 -13.44 -36.58 15.36
N ALA A 154 -13.21 -36.35 14.07
CA ALA A 154 -12.00 -35.75 13.57
C ALA A 154 -11.87 -34.39 14.24
N THR A 155 -10.98 -34.29 15.24
CA THR A 155 -10.62 -33.04 15.90
C THR A 155 -10.18 -32.07 14.82
N TRP A 156 -11.08 -31.17 14.43
CA TRP A 156 -10.79 -30.07 13.53
C TRP A 156 -9.77 -29.18 14.25
N ARG A 157 -8.50 -29.33 13.89
CA ARG A 157 -7.43 -28.51 14.48
C ARG A 157 -7.70 -27.05 14.14
N ASP A 158 -7.80 -26.23 15.18
CA ASP A 158 -7.81 -24.78 15.09
C ASP A 158 -6.66 -24.32 14.17
N PRO A 159 -6.94 -23.62 13.04
CA PRO A 159 -5.92 -23.15 12.12
C PRO A 159 -5.12 -21.95 12.66
N THR A 160 -5.58 -21.32 13.75
CA THR A 160 -5.01 -20.08 14.30
C THR A 160 -3.52 -20.17 14.64
N PRO A 161 -3.02 -21.24 15.31
CA PRO A 161 -1.59 -21.36 15.60
C PRO A 161 -0.74 -21.48 14.33
N TYR A 162 -1.25 -22.14 13.29
CA TYR A 162 -0.55 -22.22 12.00
C TYR A 162 -0.45 -20.85 11.34
N LEU A 163 -1.51 -20.04 11.41
CA LEU A 163 -1.49 -18.69 10.90
C LEU A 163 -0.53 -17.80 11.68
N LEU A 164 -0.49 -17.92 13.01
CA LEU A 164 0.47 -17.20 13.85
C LEU A 164 1.91 -17.54 13.45
N VAL A 165 2.24 -18.82 13.30
CA VAL A 165 3.56 -19.26 12.83
C VAL A 165 3.86 -18.71 11.43
N LEU A 166 2.89 -18.74 10.52
CA LEU A 166 3.05 -18.18 9.17
C LEU A 166 3.34 -16.66 9.21
N LEU A 167 2.65 -15.91 10.07
CA LEU A 167 2.87 -14.47 10.24
C LEU A 167 4.26 -14.16 10.77
N PHE A 168 4.78 -14.96 11.72
CA PHE A 168 6.16 -14.84 12.20
C PHE A 168 7.17 -15.23 11.13
N VAL A 169 6.93 -16.30 10.37
CA VAL A 169 7.80 -16.70 9.25
C VAL A 169 7.82 -15.62 8.16
N ALA A 170 6.69 -14.95 7.93
CA ALA A 170 6.59 -13.83 6.99
C ALA A 170 7.39 -12.59 7.42
N ILE A 171 7.95 -12.54 8.64
CA ILE A 171 8.90 -11.51 9.06
C ILE A 171 10.31 -11.80 8.53
N ILE A 172 10.65 -13.07 8.26
CA ILE A 172 12.02 -13.48 7.88
C ILE A 172 12.58 -12.68 6.68
N PRO A 173 11.83 -12.43 5.58
CA PRO A 173 12.34 -11.64 4.46
C PRO A 173 12.76 -10.20 4.82
N SER A 174 12.27 -9.64 5.93
CA SER A 174 12.67 -8.30 6.37
C SER A 174 14.12 -8.21 6.83
N TYR A 175 14.72 -9.32 7.26
CA TYR A 175 16.14 -9.36 7.65
C TYR A 175 17.08 -9.27 6.44
N GLU A 176 16.60 -9.64 5.25
CA GLU A 176 17.32 -9.49 3.99
C GLU A 176 17.10 -8.12 3.34
N ALA A 177 16.09 -7.38 3.80
CA ALA A 177 15.83 -6.02 3.34
C ALA A 177 16.84 -5.05 4.00
N PRO A 178 17.38 -4.08 3.25
CA PRO A 178 18.31 -3.12 3.83
C PRO A 178 17.63 -2.28 4.92
N ILE A 179 18.16 -2.37 6.14
CA ILE A 179 17.70 -1.63 7.33
C ILE A 179 18.09 -0.15 7.27
N LEU A 180 19.03 0.20 6.39
CA LEU A 180 19.48 1.58 6.20
C LEU A 180 19.45 1.93 4.71
N PRO A 181 19.25 3.22 4.37
CA PRO A 181 19.28 3.65 3.00
C PRO A 181 20.68 3.43 2.43
N LEU A 182 20.75 3.26 1.11
CA LEU A 182 22.02 3.11 0.43
C LEU A 182 22.92 4.34 0.76
N PRO A 183 24.20 4.16 1.14
CA PRO A 183 25.06 5.29 1.44
C PRO A 183 25.28 6.13 0.18
N ALA A 184 25.08 7.45 0.30
CA ALA A 184 25.27 8.41 -0.80
C ALA A 184 26.68 8.30 -1.42
N HIS A 185 27.68 8.10 -0.56
CA HIS A 185 29.08 7.91 -0.92
C HIS A 185 29.42 6.42 -1.01
N SER A 186 28.86 5.71 -2.00
CA SER A 186 29.19 4.31 -2.26
C SER A 186 29.48 4.05 -3.74
N PRO A 187 30.31 3.04 -4.08
CA PRO A 187 30.61 2.71 -5.48
C PRO A 187 29.37 2.25 -6.26
N ASN A 188 28.35 1.76 -5.55
CA ASN A 188 27.09 1.26 -6.09
C ASN A 188 25.96 2.31 -6.02
N ALA A 189 26.30 3.58 -5.76
CA ALA A 189 25.35 4.68 -5.78
C ALA A 189 25.85 5.85 -6.63
N THR A 190 24.91 6.67 -7.06
CA THR A 190 25.16 8.05 -7.46
C THR A 190 24.53 8.95 -6.43
N GLU A 191 25.34 9.79 -5.81
CA GLU A 191 24.87 10.84 -4.94
C GLU A 191 24.06 11.86 -5.75
N LEU A 192 22.89 12.19 -5.22
CA LEU A 192 22.01 13.21 -5.77
C LEU A 192 21.54 14.09 -4.62
N THR A 193 21.86 15.38 -4.68
CA THR A 193 21.41 16.35 -3.70
C THR A 193 20.10 16.98 -4.12
N LEU A 194 19.09 16.82 -3.28
CA LEU A 194 17.74 17.34 -3.47
C LEU A 194 17.45 18.41 -2.43
N GLY A 195 16.53 19.34 -2.72
CA GLY A 195 16.07 20.29 -1.72
C GLY A 195 14.63 20.74 -1.94
N CYS A 196 13.97 21.08 -0.84
CA CYS A 196 12.71 21.82 -0.87
C CYS A 196 13.02 23.29 -0.67
N VAL A 197 12.49 24.13 -1.55
CA VAL A 197 12.60 25.58 -1.45
C VAL A 197 11.37 26.08 -0.71
N HIS A 198 11.54 26.51 0.53
CA HIS A 198 10.45 27.07 1.33
C HIS A 198 10.95 28.30 2.09
N PRO A 199 10.84 29.50 1.48
CA PRO A 199 11.36 30.73 2.07
C PRO A 199 10.80 30.95 3.47
N TYR A 200 11.64 31.44 4.37
CA TYR A 200 11.22 31.73 5.74
C TYR A 200 10.33 32.97 5.77
N VAL A 201 9.15 32.84 6.39
CA VAL A 201 8.22 33.95 6.61
C VAL A 201 8.29 34.41 8.06
N LYS A 202 8.45 35.73 8.28
CA LYS A 202 8.55 36.32 9.63
C LYS A 202 7.22 36.33 10.37
N THR A 203 6.11 36.41 9.64
CA THR A 203 4.77 36.54 10.20
C THR A 203 3.99 35.25 9.92
N ALA A 204 3.59 34.55 10.99
CA ALA A 204 2.74 33.37 10.87
C ALA A 204 1.49 33.66 10.03
N GLY A 205 1.09 32.72 9.18
CA GLY A 205 -0.03 32.87 8.24
C GLY A 205 0.24 33.72 6.98
N THR A 206 1.42 34.33 6.82
CA THR A 206 1.79 34.98 5.55
C THR A 206 2.40 33.98 4.56
N LEU A 207 2.11 34.17 3.27
CA LEU A 207 2.66 33.34 2.20
C LEU A 207 3.89 34.02 1.58
N PRO A 208 4.96 33.26 1.27
CA PRO A 208 6.10 33.82 0.54
C PRO A 208 5.69 34.37 -0.83
N THR A 209 6.32 35.44 -1.28
CA THR A 209 6.12 35.95 -2.64
C THR A 209 6.90 35.15 -3.67
N LEU A 210 6.63 35.36 -4.95
CA LEU A 210 7.39 34.74 -6.03
C LEU A 210 8.88 35.12 -5.95
N GLU A 211 9.18 36.38 -5.63
CA GLU A 211 10.54 36.89 -5.46
C GLU A 211 11.27 36.19 -4.31
N ASP A 212 10.57 35.91 -3.20
CA ASP A 212 11.13 35.15 -2.08
C ASP A 212 11.54 33.74 -2.54
N TYR A 213 10.69 33.06 -3.32
CA TYR A 213 11.01 31.75 -3.88
C TYR A 213 12.18 31.80 -4.88
N ILE A 214 12.25 32.81 -5.75
CA ILE A 214 13.36 32.97 -6.70
C ILE A 214 14.68 33.25 -5.96
N HIS A 215 14.64 34.12 -4.94
CA HIS A 215 15.80 34.43 -4.11
C HIS A 215 16.31 33.18 -3.41
N GLU A 216 15.41 32.47 -2.72
CA GLU A 216 15.74 31.27 -1.97
C GLU A 216 16.25 30.14 -2.90
N THR A 217 15.64 29.99 -4.08
CA THR A 217 16.12 29.06 -5.12
C THR A 217 17.54 29.38 -5.55
N THR A 218 17.86 30.67 -5.71
CA THR A 218 19.21 31.12 -6.06
C THR A 218 20.21 30.72 -4.98
N VAL A 219 19.86 30.89 -3.70
CA VAL A 219 20.70 30.48 -2.56
C VAL A 219 20.93 28.97 -2.57
N GLN A 220 19.87 28.17 -2.70
CA GLN A 220 19.95 26.71 -2.63
C GLN A 220 20.53 26.06 -3.91
N SER A 221 20.51 26.75 -5.06
CA SER A 221 21.02 26.22 -6.34
C SER A 221 22.52 25.88 -6.32
N SER A 222 23.27 26.52 -5.43
CA SER A 222 24.69 26.22 -5.21
C SER A 222 24.92 24.89 -4.47
N ARG A 223 23.90 24.39 -3.76
CA ARG A 223 24.00 23.27 -2.82
C ARG A 223 23.24 22.03 -3.26
N ALA A 224 22.20 22.18 -4.08
CA ALA A 224 21.39 21.08 -4.58
C ALA A 224 21.35 21.01 -6.10
N LYS A 225 21.10 19.81 -6.63
CA LYS A 225 20.95 19.56 -8.07
C LYS A 225 19.50 19.55 -8.52
N ILE A 226 18.58 19.24 -7.60
CA ILE A 226 17.14 19.37 -7.83
C ILE A 226 16.54 20.15 -6.67
N LEU A 227 15.78 21.17 -7.01
CA LEU A 227 15.03 22.01 -6.10
C LEU A 227 13.55 21.87 -6.42
N LEU A 228 12.70 21.77 -5.41
CA LEU A 228 11.26 21.67 -5.59
C LEU A 228 10.55 22.71 -4.71
N TRP A 229 9.67 23.48 -5.33
CA TRP A 229 8.80 24.43 -4.65
C TRP A 229 7.52 23.69 -4.21
N PRO A 230 6.97 24.01 -3.02
CA PRO A 230 5.76 23.38 -2.52
C PRO A 230 4.53 23.75 -3.35
N GLU A 231 3.41 23.08 -3.09
CA GLU A 231 2.17 23.28 -3.84
C GLU A 231 1.63 24.71 -3.71
N GLY A 232 1.27 25.31 -4.84
CA GLY A 232 0.76 26.68 -4.90
C GLY A 232 1.80 27.75 -4.57
N ALA A 233 3.10 27.47 -4.74
CA ALA A 233 4.17 28.43 -4.52
C ALA A 233 4.11 29.63 -5.49
N ALA A 234 3.67 29.40 -6.72
CA ALA A 234 3.40 30.47 -7.70
C ALA A 234 1.91 30.54 -8.05
N PHE A 235 1.38 31.74 -8.22
CA PHE A 235 0.00 31.96 -8.65
C PHE A 235 -0.01 32.86 -9.89
N PHE A 236 -0.67 32.41 -10.95
CA PHE A 236 -0.73 33.11 -12.23
C PHE A 236 -2.15 33.48 -12.60
N ARG A 237 -2.36 34.75 -12.94
CA ARG A 237 -3.65 35.29 -13.41
C ARG A 237 -3.80 35.19 -14.92
N SER A 238 -2.70 35.15 -15.65
CA SER A 238 -2.69 35.09 -17.11
C SER A 238 -1.61 34.15 -17.63
N GLU A 239 -1.77 33.73 -18.89
CA GLU A 239 -0.76 32.93 -19.58
C GLU A 239 0.53 33.71 -19.80
N GLN A 240 0.44 35.01 -20.06
CA GLN A 240 1.59 35.88 -20.30
C GLN A 240 2.44 36.01 -19.03
N GLU A 241 1.80 36.13 -17.86
CA GLU A 241 2.48 36.12 -16.56
C GLU A 241 3.18 34.78 -16.32
N GLN A 242 2.49 33.67 -16.59
CA GLN A 242 3.06 32.32 -16.49
C GLN A 242 4.29 32.18 -17.39
N LEU A 243 4.20 32.55 -18.67
CA LEU A 243 5.29 32.44 -19.64
C LEU A 243 6.50 33.29 -19.23
N HIS A 244 6.29 34.51 -18.75
CA HIS A 244 7.36 35.38 -18.28
C HIS A 244 8.10 34.81 -17.07
N VAL A 245 7.34 34.26 -16.10
CA VAL A 245 7.93 33.62 -14.93
C VAL A 245 8.64 32.32 -15.31
N PHE A 246 8.07 31.54 -16.23
CA PHE A 246 8.68 30.30 -16.73
C PHE A 246 10.00 30.59 -17.46
N GLU A 247 10.06 31.63 -18.28
CA GLU A 247 11.31 32.08 -18.91
C GLU A 247 12.36 32.49 -17.88
N THR A 248 11.95 33.23 -16.84
CA THR A 248 12.84 33.64 -15.74
C THR A 248 13.43 32.43 -15.01
N ILE A 249 12.60 31.43 -14.71
CA ILE A 249 13.03 30.22 -14.01
C ILE A 249 13.86 29.31 -14.92
N ALA A 250 13.53 29.22 -16.21
CA ALA A 250 14.33 28.50 -17.20
C ALA A 250 15.73 29.12 -17.32
N ASN A 251 15.83 30.44 -17.38
CA ASN A 251 17.10 31.16 -17.39
C ASN A 251 17.90 30.93 -16.10
N LEU A 252 17.23 30.93 -14.93
CA LEU A 252 17.87 30.62 -13.65
C LEU A 252 18.39 29.18 -13.61
N SER A 253 17.59 28.21 -14.06
CA SER A 253 17.94 26.80 -14.17
C SER A 253 19.15 26.58 -15.08
N ALA A 254 19.17 27.22 -16.25
CA ALA A 254 20.30 27.19 -17.18
C ALA A 254 21.57 27.82 -16.60
N LYS A 255 21.44 29.01 -15.97
CA LYS A 255 22.57 29.74 -15.37
C LYS A 255 23.22 28.99 -14.20
N GLN A 256 22.41 28.36 -13.34
CA GLN A 256 22.89 27.68 -12.15
C GLN A 256 23.15 26.17 -12.37
N HIS A 257 22.84 25.65 -13.57
CA HIS A 257 22.90 24.22 -13.88
C HIS A 257 22.17 23.34 -12.85
N VAL A 258 20.95 23.75 -12.48
CA VAL A 258 20.10 23.11 -11.46
C VAL A 258 18.73 22.79 -12.04
N TRP A 259 18.11 21.72 -11.55
CA TRP A 259 16.74 21.35 -11.89
C TRP A 259 15.78 21.99 -10.90
N ILE A 260 14.73 22.63 -11.40
CA ILE A 260 13.76 23.37 -10.58
C ILE A 260 12.37 22.85 -10.90
N GLY A 261 11.71 22.25 -9.92
CA GLY A 261 10.28 21.96 -9.96
C GLY A 261 9.50 23.11 -9.34
N VAL A 262 8.62 23.75 -10.10
CA VAL A 262 7.79 24.88 -9.67
C VAL A 262 6.35 24.44 -9.67
N SER A 263 5.76 24.27 -8.48
CA SER A 263 4.32 24.10 -8.41
C SER A 263 3.61 25.44 -8.46
N TYR A 264 2.54 25.50 -9.23
CA TYR A 264 1.82 26.71 -9.51
C TYR A 264 0.31 26.48 -9.60
N GLU A 265 -0.45 27.54 -9.33
CA GLU A 265 -1.87 27.64 -9.61
C GLU A 265 -2.08 28.65 -10.75
N ARG A 266 -2.88 28.28 -11.75
CA ARG A 266 -3.29 29.20 -12.82
C ARG A 266 -4.79 29.40 -12.77
N SER A 267 -5.25 30.65 -12.74
CA SER A 267 -6.67 30.96 -12.91
C SER A 267 -7.01 31.22 -14.37
N PHE A 268 -8.18 30.78 -14.83
CA PHE A 268 -8.73 31.15 -16.12
C PHE A 268 -9.53 32.44 -15.97
N THR A 269 -9.10 33.50 -16.67
CA THR A 269 -9.76 34.81 -16.67
C THR A 269 -11.06 34.83 -17.46
N ASP A 270 -11.25 33.89 -18.40
CA ASP A 270 -12.43 33.86 -19.26
C ASP A 270 -13.60 33.11 -18.59
N ASN A 271 -14.59 33.88 -18.12
CA ASN A 271 -15.79 33.34 -17.45
C ASN A 271 -16.68 32.47 -18.37
N ASN A 272 -16.38 32.42 -19.67
CA ASN A 272 -17.16 31.70 -20.66
C ASN A 272 -16.63 30.28 -20.97
N GLU A 273 -15.44 29.91 -20.51
CA GLU A 273 -14.92 28.55 -20.69
C GLU A 273 -15.63 27.56 -19.76
N ARG A 274 -16.66 26.90 -20.29
CA ARG A 274 -17.33 25.78 -19.64
C ARG A 274 -16.76 24.47 -20.16
N SER A 275 -15.88 23.85 -19.40
CA SER A 275 -15.53 22.45 -19.66
C SER A 275 -16.66 21.55 -19.13
N ARG A 276 -17.33 20.83 -20.05
CA ARG A 276 -18.44 19.89 -19.74
C ARG A 276 -19.56 20.51 -18.88
N GLY A 277 -19.89 21.78 -19.11
CA GLY A 277 -20.96 22.49 -18.39
C GLY A 277 -20.61 22.93 -16.97
N LYS A 278 -19.39 22.71 -16.48
CA LYS A 278 -18.90 23.23 -15.19
C LYS A 278 -18.06 24.49 -15.41
N ARG A 279 -18.18 25.45 -14.49
CA ARG A 279 -17.32 26.63 -14.46
C ARG A 279 -15.97 26.21 -13.90
N VAL A 280 -14.97 26.06 -14.77
CA VAL A 280 -13.60 25.80 -14.37
C VAL A 280 -12.95 27.15 -14.10
N ARG A 281 -12.30 27.31 -12.95
CA ARG A 281 -11.63 28.54 -12.54
C ARG A 281 -10.12 28.49 -12.74
N GLY A 282 -9.55 27.32 -13.01
CA GLY A 282 -8.10 27.17 -13.19
C GLY A 282 -7.61 25.73 -13.22
N HIS A 283 -6.32 25.56 -13.00
CA HIS A 283 -5.70 24.28 -12.64
C HIS A 283 -4.50 24.47 -11.70
N ASN A 284 -4.13 23.38 -11.03
CA ASN A 284 -2.94 23.28 -10.20
C ASN A 284 -1.94 22.37 -10.91
N GLY A 285 -0.71 22.85 -11.09
CA GLY A 285 0.32 22.17 -11.86
C GLY A 285 1.71 22.21 -11.24
N LEU A 286 2.62 21.48 -11.88
CA LEU A 286 4.05 21.43 -11.60
C LEU A 286 4.78 21.55 -12.93
N ALA A 287 5.60 22.58 -13.08
CA ALA A 287 6.52 22.74 -14.20
C ALA A 287 7.94 22.35 -13.77
N ILE A 288 8.62 21.53 -14.56
CA ILE A 288 9.99 21.08 -14.28
C ILE A 288 10.92 21.73 -15.31
N PHE A 289 11.88 22.51 -14.81
CA PHE A 289 12.88 23.23 -15.58
C PHE A 289 14.24 22.57 -15.40
N GLY A 290 14.96 22.36 -16.50
CA GLY A 290 16.34 21.90 -16.50
C GLY A 290 17.25 22.78 -17.36
N PRO A 291 18.58 22.62 -17.21
CA PRO A 291 19.54 23.41 -17.96
C PRO A 291 19.48 23.10 -19.46
N GLY A 292 18.96 24.06 -20.23
CA GLY A 292 18.91 23.98 -21.70
C GLY A 292 17.84 23.03 -22.24
N VAL A 293 16.80 22.72 -21.46
CA VAL A 293 15.69 21.86 -21.88
C VAL A 293 14.36 22.58 -21.74
N GLU A 294 13.41 22.24 -22.61
CA GLU A 294 12.06 22.81 -22.54
C GLU A 294 11.35 22.36 -21.24
N PRO A 295 10.57 23.26 -20.61
CA PRO A 295 9.88 22.93 -19.39
C PRO A 295 8.77 21.91 -19.65
N VAL A 296 8.71 20.90 -18.79
CA VAL A 296 7.67 19.88 -18.83
C VAL A 296 6.64 20.19 -17.75
N THR A 297 5.36 20.24 -18.13
CA THR A 297 4.26 20.54 -17.21
C THR A 297 3.46 19.29 -16.87
N TYR A 298 3.15 19.16 -15.59
CA TYR A 298 2.21 18.21 -15.04
C TYR A 298 1.05 18.97 -14.41
N VAL A 299 -0.18 18.48 -14.58
CA VAL A 299 -1.36 19.07 -13.95
C VAL A 299 -1.99 18.03 -13.04
N LYS A 300 -2.34 18.45 -11.81
CA LYS A 300 -2.85 17.62 -10.73
C LYS A 300 -4.07 16.81 -11.18
N ARG A 301 -4.08 15.51 -10.87
CA ARG A 301 -5.17 14.60 -11.31
C ARG A 301 -6.20 14.35 -10.22
N ARG A 302 -5.77 14.25 -8.97
CA ARG A 302 -6.65 14.04 -7.81
C ARG A 302 -6.86 15.35 -7.07
N LEU A 303 -8.00 15.96 -7.35
CA LEU A 303 -8.40 17.19 -6.68
C LEU A 303 -8.97 16.90 -5.29
N VAL A 304 -8.64 17.75 -4.33
CA VAL A 304 -9.24 17.73 -2.99
C VAL A 304 -10.75 17.95 -3.12
N PRO A 305 -11.60 17.02 -2.63
CA PRO A 305 -13.04 17.16 -2.69
C PRO A 305 -13.51 18.48 -2.07
N LEU A 306 -14.52 19.10 -2.69
CA LEU A 306 -15.20 20.32 -2.23
C LEU A 306 -14.35 21.61 -2.28
N VAL A 307 -13.03 21.52 -2.15
CA VAL A 307 -12.12 22.67 -2.22
C VAL A 307 -11.68 22.90 -3.66
N GLU A 308 -11.11 21.88 -4.29
CA GLU A 308 -10.52 21.97 -5.62
C GLU A 308 -11.48 21.47 -6.70
N SER A 309 -12.30 20.46 -6.40
CA SER A 309 -13.16 19.77 -7.39
C SER A 309 -14.20 20.65 -8.09
N PHE A 310 -14.51 21.82 -7.53
CA PHE A 310 -15.41 22.82 -8.14
C PHE A 310 -14.68 23.95 -8.86
N SER A 311 -13.36 24.07 -8.65
CA SER A 311 -12.56 25.20 -9.12
C SER A 311 -11.56 24.78 -10.19
N TYR A 312 -11.08 23.54 -10.17
CA TYR A 312 -10.00 23.09 -11.05
C TYR A 312 -10.43 21.97 -12.00
N GLU A 313 -9.74 21.91 -13.15
CA GLU A 313 -9.84 20.80 -14.10
C GLU A 313 -8.90 19.65 -13.73
N THR A 314 -9.33 18.43 -14.06
CA THR A 314 -8.51 17.21 -13.96
C THR A 314 -8.14 16.73 -15.36
N PRO A 315 -6.86 16.70 -15.73
CA PRO A 315 -6.43 16.10 -16.98
C PRO A 315 -6.57 14.57 -16.93
N LEU A 316 -6.81 13.97 -18.09
CA LEU A 316 -6.73 12.52 -18.25
C LEU A 316 -5.29 12.05 -18.53
N ASN A 317 -4.40 12.96 -18.93
CA ASN A 317 -3.04 12.64 -19.32
C ASN A 317 -2.24 12.13 -18.10
N PRO A 318 -1.44 11.07 -18.28
CA PRO A 318 -0.51 10.60 -17.25
C PRO A 318 0.55 11.68 -16.93
N PRO A 319 1.11 11.69 -15.71
CA PRO A 319 2.30 12.46 -15.40
C PRO A 319 3.41 12.17 -16.41
N PRO A 320 4.02 13.21 -16.98
CA PRO A 320 5.14 13.02 -17.89
C PRO A 320 6.33 12.40 -17.16
N LYS A 321 7.16 11.69 -17.92
CA LYS A 321 8.47 11.22 -17.47
C LYS A 321 9.54 12.06 -18.12
N TYR A 322 10.57 12.37 -17.34
CA TYR A 322 11.68 13.16 -17.81
C TYR A 322 13.01 12.46 -17.52
N LEU A 323 13.94 12.46 -18.48
CA LEU A 323 15.25 11.83 -18.31
C LEU A 323 16.26 12.87 -17.79
N LEU A 324 16.48 12.84 -16.48
CA LEU A 324 17.43 13.71 -15.80
C LEU A 324 18.88 13.25 -16.05
N PRO A 325 19.73 14.01 -16.78
CA PRO A 325 21.14 13.69 -16.88
C PRO A 325 21.83 13.94 -15.53
N LEU A 326 22.43 12.89 -14.98
CA LEU A 326 23.25 12.96 -13.79
C LEU A 326 24.71 13.24 -14.19
N PRO A 327 25.36 14.26 -13.60
CA PRO A 327 26.75 14.55 -13.87
C PRO A 327 27.65 13.44 -13.34
N LYS A 328 28.78 13.26 -14.01
CA LYS A 328 29.80 12.30 -13.59
C LYS A 328 30.40 12.71 -12.23
N PRO A 329 30.47 11.81 -11.24
CA PRO A 329 31.14 12.11 -9.99
C PRO A 329 32.65 12.32 -10.19
N ASN A 330 33.24 13.26 -9.43
CA ASN A 330 34.66 13.62 -9.57
C ASN A 330 35.63 12.47 -9.31
N TYR A 331 35.23 11.47 -8.50
CA TYR A 331 36.06 10.31 -8.18
C TYR A 331 36.09 9.23 -9.29
N ARG A 332 35.23 9.34 -10.32
CA ARG A 332 35.20 8.36 -11.43
C ARG A 332 36.18 8.76 -12.54
N PRO A 333 36.96 7.82 -13.09
CA PRO A 333 37.95 8.12 -14.13
C PRO A 333 37.27 8.63 -15.40
N LYS A 334 37.85 9.65 -16.06
CA LYS A 334 37.27 10.27 -17.27
C LYS A 334 36.95 9.27 -18.39
N SER A 335 37.69 8.16 -18.49
CA SER A 335 37.49 7.08 -19.45
C SER A 335 36.22 6.24 -19.26
N ASP A 336 35.53 6.36 -18.12
CA ASP A 336 34.27 5.66 -17.85
C ASP A 336 33.16 6.15 -18.81
N LYS A 337 32.80 5.27 -19.76
CA LYS A 337 31.80 5.50 -20.83
C LYS A 337 30.35 5.42 -20.32
N THR A 338 30.12 5.07 -19.05
CA THR A 338 28.76 4.99 -18.48
C THR A 338 28.16 6.37 -18.16
N TRP A 339 28.86 7.47 -18.49
CA TRP A 339 28.46 8.85 -18.17
C TRP A 339 28.43 9.76 -19.42
N PRO A 340 27.52 10.77 -19.46
CA PRO A 340 26.46 11.06 -18.50
C PRO A 340 25.37 10.00 -18.54
N ARG A 341 24.85 9.62 -17.36
CA ARG A 341 23.72 8.67 -17.27
C ARG A 341 22.46 9.45 -16.98
N THR A 342 21.33 9.00 -17.49
CA THR A 342 20.03 9.59 -17.18
C THR A 342 19.32 8.79 -16.09
N ILE A 343 18.49 9.47 -15.30
CA ILE A 343 17.49 8.82 -14.46
C ILE A 343 16.10 9.36 -14.79
N PRO A 344 15.08 8.50 -14.89
CA PRO A 344 13.71 8.96 -15.11
C PRO A 344 13.17 9.62 -13.83
N ILE A 345 12.63 10.83 -13.97
CA ILE A 345 11.90 11.56 -12.94
C ILE A 345 10.43 11.69 -13.36
N THR A 346 9.53 11.77 -12.39
CA THR A 346 8.09 12.01 -12.63
C THR A 346 7.51 12.92 -11.54
N ALA A 347 6.22 13.21 -11.64
CA ALA A 347 5.51 14.15 -10.81
C ALA A 347 4.28 13.53 -10.15
N ALA A 348 3.96 13.99 -8.94
CA ALA A 348 2.68 13.79 -8.26
C ALA A 348 2.40 15.03 -7.42
N ILE A 349 1.17 15.52 -7.30
CA ILE A 349 0.88 16.71 -6.48
C ILE A 349 -0.05 16.32 -5.33
N CYS A 350 0.41 16.49 -4.09
CA CYS A 350 -0.39 16.35 -2.88
C CYS A 350 -1.25 15.07 -2.86
N LEU A 351 -2.57 15.19 -3.03
CA LEU A 351 -3.53 14.08 -2.99
C LEU A 351 -3.33 13.01 -4.06
N ASP A 352 -2.52 13.26 -5.10
CA ASP A 352 -2.16 12.24 -6.10
C ASP A 352 -1.52 11.00 -5.46
N VAL A 353 -0.81 11.15 -4.33
CA VAL A 353 -0.16 10.02 -3.61
C VAL A 353 -1.12 9.21 -2.72
N SER A 354 -2.37 9.64 -2.57
CA SER A 354 -3.37 8.92 -1.77
C SER A 354 -3.87 7.62 -2.42
N ALA A 355 -3.44 7.36 -3.66
CA ALA A 355 -3.83 6.21 -4.44
C ALA A 355 -2.67 5.65 -5.26
N PRO A 356 -2.82 4.42 -5.80
CA PRO A 356 -1.76 3.79 -6.57
C PRO A 356 -1.30 4.68 -7.72
N LEU A 357 -0.01 5.04 -7.73
CA LEU A 357 0.61 5.81 -8.80
C LEU A 357 0.65 5.02 -10.14
N ALA A 358 0.29 3.74 -10.12
CA ALA A 358 0.28 2.81 -11.25
C ALA A 358 -0.73 3.19 -12.37
N ASN A 359 -1.78 3.95 -12.08
CA ASN A 359 -2.72 4.42 -13.11
C ASN A 359 -2.26 5.72 -13.81
N ALA A 360 -1.04 6.16 -13.52
CA ALA A 360 -0.42 7.35 -14.07
C ALA A 360 0.75 7.01 -14.99
N VAL A 361 1.13 5.75 -15.13
CA VAL A 361 2.26 5.36 -15.96
C VAL A 361 1.83 4.22 -16.85
N PRO A 362 1.22 4.49 -18.03
CA PRO A 362 0.98 3.44 -18.99
C PRO A 362 2.32 2.83 -19.36
N VAL A 363 2.52 1.57 -18.95
CA VAL A 363 3.59 0.69 -19.43
C VAL A 363 3.17 0.18 -20.83
N ASN A 364 2.73 1.09 -21.70
CA ASN A 364 2.59 0.77 -23.10
C ASN A 364 4.02 0.73 -23.65
N GLN A 365 4.37 -0.41 -24.22
CA GLN A 365 5.71 -0.87 -24.57
C GLN A 365 6.49 0.02 -25.56
N THR A 366 5.90 1.13 -26.04
CA THR A 366 6.56 2.04 -26.99
C THR A 366 7.53 3.01 -26.31
N ASP A 367 7.33 3.33 -25.02
CA ASP A 367 8.25 4.17 -24.23
C ASP A 367 9.25 3.31 -23.43
N GLU A 368 9.77 2.26 -24.07
CA GLU A 368 10.70 1.27 -23.51
C GLU A 368 11.99 1.91 -22.96
N GLU A 369 12.30 3.13 -23.41
CA GLU A 369 13.45 3.91 -22.97
C GLU A 369 13.28 4.57 -21.58
N SER A 370 12.05 4.87 -21.16
CA SER A 370 11.83 5.71 -19.97
C SER A 370 11.68 4.94 -18.66
N GLY A 371 11.46 3.62 -18.70
CA GLY A 371 11.47 2.75 -17.52
C GLY A 371 10.54 3.17 -16.36
N ARG A 372 10.74 2.58 -15.17
CA ARG A 372 10.14 3.05 -13.91
C ARG A 372 10.82 4.35 -13.44
N PRO A 373 10.13 5.29 -12.77
CA PRO A 373 10.78 6.49 -12.25
C PRO A 373 11.79 6.14 -11.16
N ALA A 374 12.94 6.80 -11.16
CA ALA A 374 13.93 6.74 -10.08
C ALA A 374 13.57 7.72 -8.96
N LEU A 375 12.98 8.86 -9.33
CA LEU A 375 12.60 9.94 -8.42
C LEU A 375 11.23 10.51 -8.79
N ILE A 376 10.39 10.74 -7.78
CA ILE A 376 9.09 11.40 -7.91
C ILE A 376 9.20 12.76 -7.22
N LEU A 377 8.88 13.84 -7.92
CA LEU A 377 8.80 15.19 -7.37
C LEU A 377 7.36 15.42 -6.89
N ALA A 378 7.20 15.62 -5.59
CA ALA A 378 5.90 15.68 -4.94
C ALA A 378 5.69 16.97 -4.13
N PRO A 379 5.33 18.09 -4.78
CA PRO A 379 4.92 19.28 -4.07
C PRO A 379 3.57 19.04 -3.37
N ALA A 380 3.43 19.57 -2.18
CA ALA A 380 2.23 19.47 -1.38
C ALA A 380 2.01 20.75 -0.55
N ARG A 381 0.78 20.92 -0.08
CA ARG A 381 0.42 21.93 0.90
C ARG A 381 -0.70 21.40 1.79
N THR A 382 -0.32 20.79 2.90
CA THR A 382 -1.27 20.24 3.86
C THR A 382 -1.72 21.29 4.87
N TRP A 383 -2.91 21.09 5.44
CA TRP A 383 -3.53 22.06 6.35
C TRP A 383 -3.36 21.71 7.83
N HIS A 384 -2.72 20.58 8.14
CA HIS A 384 -2.55 20.08 9.51
C HIS A 384 -1.35 19.12 9.57
N PRO A 385 -0.53 19.13 10.63
CA PRO A 385 0.69 18.34 10.71
C PRO A 385 0.42 16.84 10.67
N ASP A 386 -0.65 16.37 11.32
CA ASP A 386 -1.03 14.95 11.25
C ASP A 386 -1.43 14.53 9.83
N ILE A 387 -2.06 15.43 9.07
CA ILE A 387 -2.38 15.17 7.66
C ILE A 387 -1.09 15.21 6.83
N GLY A 388 -0.20 16.17 7.06
CA GLY A 388 1.14 16.23 6.45
C GLY A 388 1.92 14.95 6.67
N LYS A 389 1.94 14.44 7.90
CA LYS A 389 2.60 13.19 8.28
C LYS A 389 1.96 11.98 7.60
N ALA A 390 0.64 11.84 7.64
CA ALA A 390 -0.06 10.73 6.99
C ALA A 390 0.14 10.74 5.47
N MET A 391 0.09 11.93 4.85
CA MET A 391 0.32 12.10 3.42
C MET A 391 1.77 11.79 3.04
N PHE A 392 2.75 12.22 3.84
CA PHE A 392 4.15 11.86 3.65
C PHE A 392 4.38 10.34 3.75
N GLN A 393 3.76 9.68 4.74
CA GLN A 393 3.83 8.22 4.88
C GLN A 393 3.22 7.53 3.65
N HIS A 394 2.07 7.98 3.17
CA HIS A 394 1.49 7.50 1.92
C HIS A 394 2.42 7.71 0.74
N ALA A 395 2.96 8.92 0.56
CA ALA A 395 3.90 9.25 -0.50
C ALA A 395 5.11 8.31 -0.48
N SER A 396 5.68 8.07 0.70
CA SER A 396 6.81 7.15 0.91
C SER A 396 6.46 5.71 0.53
N MET A 397 5.31 5.19 0.98
CA MET A 397 4.83 3.85 0.61
C MET A 397 4.59 3.73 -0.90
N ARG A 398 3.98 4.74 -1.54
CA ARG A 398 3.74 4.77 -2.99
C ARG A 398 5.03 4.79 -3.79
N ALA A 399 6.06 5.47 -3.30
CA ALA A 399 7.37 5.46 -3.92
C ALA A 399 8.02 4.07 -3.81
N THR A 400 7.97 3.42 -2.63
CA THR A 400 8.47 2.05 -2.43
C THR A 400 7.77 1.03 -3.30
N GLU A 401 6.44 1.15 -3.45
CA GLU A 401 5.63 0.34 -4.36
C GLU A 401 6.13 0.39 -5.80
N GLN A 402 6.61 1.54 -6.27
CA GLN A 402 7.19 1.71 -7.61
C GLN A 402 8.70 1.41 -7.63
N GLY A 403 9.30 1.15 -6.46
CA GLY A 403 10.75 1.09 -6.28
C GLY A 403 11.44 2.40 -6.71
N ALA A 404 10.82 3.53 -6.41
CA ALA A 404 11.31 4.87 -6.64
C ALA A 404 11.65 5.56 -5.30
N SER A 405 12.33 6.70 -5.38
CA SER A 405 12.41 7.66 -4.28
C SER A 405 11.40 8.78 -4.51
N ILE A 406 11.00 9.49 -3.46
CA ILE A 406 10.09 10.66 -3.58
C ILE A 406 10.65 11.84 -2.80
N LEU A 407 10.68 13.01 -3.43
CA LEU A 407 10.95 14.29 -2.77
C LEU A 407 9.61 14.94 -2.47
N TRP A 408 9.23 14.99 -1.19
CA TRP A 408 7.97 15.55 -0.74
C TRP A 408 8.21 16.92 -0.09
N CYS A 409 7.68 17.97 -0.71
CA CYS A 409 7.86 19.36 -0.26
C CYS A 409 6.50 19.96 0.10
N ASP A 410 6.22 20.00 1.40
CA ASP A 410 4.96 20.48 1.95
C ASP A 410 5.10 21.94 2.42
N GLY A 411 4.39 22.85 1.74
CA GLY A 411 4.34 24.28 2.07
C GLY A 411 3.18 24.66 3.00
N GLY A 412 2.54 23.68 3.63
CA GLY A 412 1.60 23.91 4.72
C GLY A 412 2.27 24.57 5.92
N GLU A 413 1.51 25.34 6.70
CA GLU A 413 2.04 26.04 7.90
C GLU A 413 2.73 25.06 8.85
N GLU A 414 2.17 23.87 9.01
CA GLU A 414 2.76 22.78 9.80
C GLU A 414 3.07 21.56 8.92
N GLY A 415 3.39 21.83 7.65
CA GLY A 415 3.67 20.82 6.65
C GLY A 415 4.87 19.95 7.01
N VAL A 416 4.86 18.72 6.51
CA VAL A 416 5.97 17.77 6.68
C VAL A 416 6.70 17.66 5.36
N SER A 417 7.98 18.02 5.31
CA SER A 417 8.82 17.85 4.13
C SER A 417 9.89 16.79 4.36
N GLY A 418 10.19 16.00 3.34
CA GLY A 418 11.10 14.87 3.48
C GLY A 418 11.43 14.17 2.17
N VAL A 419 12.28 13.15 2.28
CA VAL A 419 12.50 12.17 1.20
C VAL A 419 11.92 10.83 1.65
N GLY A 420 11.14 10.18 0.81
CA GLY A 420 10.56 8.86 1.07
C GLY A 420 10.97 7.80 0.04
N GLY A 421 10.38 6.62 0.15
CA GLY A 421 10.62 5.52 -0.78
C GLY A 421 12.00 4.89 -0.60
N LEU A 422 12.65 4.52 -1.72
CA LEU A 422 13.95 3.85 -1.69
C LEU A 422 15.03 4.63 -0.96
N ALA A 423 15.06 5.96 -1.11
CA ALA A 423 16.04 6.83 -0.47
C ALA A 423 15.89 6.93 1.06
N ALA A 424 14.75 6.50 1.62
CA ALA A 424 14.52 6.40 3.06
C ALA A 424 14.33 4.94 3.52
N SER A 425 14.72 3.95 2.70
CA SER A 425 14.58 2.53 3.03
C SER A 425 15.20 2.22 4.38
N GLY A 426 14.46 1.50 5.21
CA GLY A 426 14.93 1.03 6.51
C GLY A 426 14.89 2.05 7.65
N LEU A 427 14.75 3.35 7.36
CA LEU A 427 14.39 4.35 8.39
C LEU A 427 12.88 4.35 8.70
N GLY A 428 12.12 3.51 8.00
CA GLY A 428 10.66 3.44 8.08
C GLY A 428 9.95 4.60 7.36
N PRO A 429 8.61 4.59 7.31
CA PRO A 429 7.80 5.55 6.57
C PRO A 429 7.93 7.01 7.04
N VAL A 430 8.47 7.22 8.25
CA VAL A 430 8.67 8.54 8.87
C VAL A 430 10.15 8.94 8.99
N GLY A 431 11.09 8.03 8.78
CA GLY A 431 12.49 8.30 9.07
C GLY A 431 13.20 9.18 8.04
N GLY A 432 12.54 9.51 6.94
CA GLY A 432 13.01 10.45 5.93
C GLY A 432 12.46 11.87 6.06
N VAL A 433 11.75 12.19 7.16
CA VAL A 433 11.29 13.56 7.43
C VAL A 433 12.50 14.46 7.66
N GLY A 434 12.69 15.43 6.78
CA GLY A 434 13.78 16.41 6.86
C GLY A 434 13.38 17.68 7.61
N GLN A 435 12.10 18.05 7.56
CA GLN A 435 11.58 19.27 8.16
C GLN A 435 10.10 19.14 8.50
N VAL A 436 9.70 19.81 9.58
CA VAL A 436 8.29 20.04 9.96
C VAL A 436 8.12 21.51 10.32
N GLY A 437 7.04 22.15 9.86
CA GLY A 437 6.66 23.49 10.32
C GLY A 437 6.91 24.65 9.35
N THR A 438 6.69 25.86 9.87
CA THR A 438 6.63 27.13 9.12
C THR A 438 8.00 27.63 8.68
N GLY A 439 8.44 27.17 7.51
CA GLY A 439 9.49 27.86 6.77
C GLY A 439 10.90 27.35 7.00
N GLY A 440 11.73 27.63 6.00
CA GLY A 440 13.12 27.21 5.89
C GLY A 440 13.27 26.23 4.73
N SER A 441 14.19 26.51 3.81
CA SER A 441 14.57 25.51 2.83
C SER A 441 15.48 24.48 3.47
N TRP A 442 15.37 23.25 3.01
CA TRP A 442 16.24 22.17 3.46
C TRP A 442 16.74 21.36 2.27
N ILE A 443 17.85 20.68 2.49
CA ILE A 443 18.58 19.93 1.46
C ILE A 443 18.97 18.58 2.04
N GLN A 444 18.88 17.55 1.20
CA GLN A 444 19.23 16.17 1.54
C GLN A 444 20.00 15.52 0.41
N ASN A 445 21.10 14.86 0.77
CA ASN A 445 21.79 13.97 -0.14
C ASN A 445 21.13 12.60 -0.10
N ILE A 446 20.78 12.08 -1.27
CA ILE A 446 20.22 10.74 -1.43
C ILE A 446 21.13 9.90 -2.33
N ALA A 447 21.02 8.59 -2.19
CA ALA A 447 21.74 7.63 -3.02
C ALA A 447 20.78 7.04 -4.05
N ILE A 448 21.07 7.27 -5.33
CA ILE A 448 20.39 6.55 -6.41
C ILE A 448 21.22 5.32 -6.77
N PRO A 449 20.65 4.10 -6.78
CA PRO A 449 21.39 2.89 -7.14
C PRO A 449 22.15 3.03 -8.47
N PHE A 450 23.37 2.49 -8.50
CA PHE A 450 24.26 2.51 -9.65
C PHE A 450 24.80 1.10 -9.95
N PRO A 451 24.74 0.62 -11.21
CA PRO A 451 24.05 1.27 -12.34
C PRO A 451 22.53 1.32 -12.09
N TYR A 452 21.88 2.44 -12.38
CA TYR A 452 20.41 2.45 -12.43
C TYR A 452 20.01 1.76 -13.72
N ASP A 453 19.72 0.48 -13.61
CA ASP A 453 19.23 -0.30 -14.73
C ASP A 453 17.72 -0.42 -14.56
N ALA A 454 16.97 0.43 -15.28
CA ALA A 454 15.52 0.41 -15.25
C ALA A 454 14.93 -0.95 -15.70
N ARG A 455 15.71 -1.80 -16.38
CA ARG A 455 15.32 -3.15 -16.81
C ARG A 455 15.65 -4.21 -15.75
N LYS A 456 16.84 -4.16 -15.14
CA LYS A 456 17.23 -5.12 -14.06
C LYS A 456 16.53 -4.84 -12.74
N PHE A 457 16.33 -3.57 -12.40
CA PHE A 457 15.37 -3.20 -11.37
C PHE A 457 13.98 -3.21 -11.98
N GLY A 458 13.54 -4.39 -12.45
CA GLY A 458 12.28 -4.55 -13.17
C GLY A 458 11.11 -3.93 -12.42
N LEU A 459 10.04 -3.67 -13.16
CA LEU A 459 8.73 -3.31 -12.60
C LEU A 459 8.48 -4.18 -11.36
N THR A 460 8.28 -3.52 -10.22
CA THR A 460 7.86 -4.20 -9.01
C THR A 460 6.61 -5.01 -9.33
N TRP A 461 6.39 -6.16 -8.68
CA TRP A 461 5.21 -6.96 -8.98
C TRP A 461 3.92 -6.13 -8.82
N TYR A 462 3.92 -5.23 -7.83
CA TYR A 462 2.85 -4.28 -7.62
C TYR A 462 2.67 -3.31 -8.78
N SER A 463 3.73 -2.73 -9.35
CA SER A 463 3.59 -1.81 -10.49
C SER A 463 2.95 -2.47 -11.72
N ARG A 464 3.08 -3.80 -11.86
CA ARG A 464 2.49 -4.57 -12.96
C ARG A 464 1.03 -4.95 -12.73
N TRP A 465 0.69 -5.38 -11.52
CA TRP A 465 -0.62 -5.98 -11.22
C TRP A 465 -1.51 -5.13 -10.31
N GLY A 466 -0.94 -4.12 -9.66
CA GLY A 466 -1.60 -3.30 -8.66
C GLY A 466 -2.22 -4.12 -7.53
N ASP A 467 -3.29 -3.58 -6.97
CA ASP A 467 -4.06 -4.18 -5.87
C ASP A 467 -4.72 -5.52 -6.28
N LEU A 468 -4.94 -5.77 -7.58
CA LEU A 468 -5.57 -7.01 -8.06
C LEU A 468 -4.76 -8.26 -7.71
N SER A 469 -3.43 -8.16 -7.64
CA SER A 469 -2.55 -9.30 -7.34
C SER A 469 -2.87 -9.94 -5.99
N ILE A 470 -2.96 -9.13 -4.94
CA ILE A 470 -3.23 -9.61 -3.59
C ILE A 470 -4.71 -9.94 -3.40
N VAL A 471 -5.62 -9.20 -4.03
CA VAL A 471 -7.05 -9.56 -4.00
C VAL A 471 -7.24 -10.95 -4.60
N PHE A 472 -6.68 -11.20 -5.78
CA PHE A 472 -6.74 -12.52 -6.42
C PHE A 472 -6.12 -13.62 -5.56
N LEU A 473 -4.94 -13.37 -4.98
CA LEU A 473 -4.28 -14.32 -4.08
C LEU A 473 -5.13 -14.61 -2.83
N ALA A 474 -5.71 -13.59 -2.21
CA ALA A 474 -6.57 -13.71 -1.04
C ALA A 474 -7.79 -14.59 -1.33
N TRP A 475 -8.47 -14.37 -2.46
CA TRP A 475 -9.62 -15.18 -2.86
C TRP A 475 -9.22 -16.61 -3.28
N ILE A 476 -8.08 -16.81 -3.95
CA ILE A 476 -7.59 -18.16 -4.26
C ILE A 476 -7.27 -18.94 -2.99
N THR A 477 -6.57 -18.34 -2.04
CA THR A 477 -6.22 -19.03 -0.78
C THR A 477 -7.46 -19.40 0.01
N LEU A 478 -8.49 -18.55 0.01
CA LEU A 478 -9.81 -18.86 0.55
C LEU A 478 -10.46 -20.05 -0.17
N VAL A 479 -10.48 -20.04 -1.52
CA VAL A 479 -11.07 -21.13 -2.34
C VAL A 479 -10.32 -22.46 -2.15
N ALA A 480 -8.99 -22.42 -2.18
CA ALA A 480 -8.13 -23.57 -1.97
C ALA A 480 -8.31 -24.16 -0.57
N GLY A 481 -8.61 -23.32 0.43
CA GLY A 481 -8.99 -23.74 1.77
C GLY A 481 -10.22 -24.66 1.78
N PHE A 482 -11.20 -24.46 0.88
CA PHE A 482 -12.33 -25.38 0.73
C PHE A 482 -11.93 -26.68 0.02
N ALA A 483 -11.21 -26.58 -1.11
CA ALA A 483 -10.84 -27.75 -1.91
C ALA A 483 -9.94 -28.74 -1.15
N ALA A 484 -9.07 -28.24 -0.25
CA ALA A 484 -8.21 -29.09 0.57
C ALA A 484 -9.00 -29.99 1.54
N VAL A 485 -10.19 -29.58 1.97
CA VAL A 485 -11.06 -30.39 2.84
C VAL A 485 -11.67 -31.54 2.04
N ASP A 486 -12.14 -31.28 0.82
CA ASP A 486 -12.73 -32.29 -0.05
C ASP A 486 -11.70 -33.35 -0.49
N LEU A 487 -10.47 -32.94 -0.81
CA LEU A 487 -9.38 -33.86 -1.13
C LEU A 487 -9.01 -34.79 0.03
N ARG A 488 -9.05 -34.31 1.28
CA ARG A 488 -8.83 -35.17 2.46
C ARG A 488 -9.98 -36.15 2.68
N ARG A 489 -11.23 -35.71 2.48
CA ARG A 489 -12.41 -36.60 2.53
C ARG A 489 -12.33 -37.69 1.47
N ILE A 490 -11.98 -37.32 0.23
CA ILE A 490 -11.79 -38.28 -0.87
C ILE A 490 -10.66 -39.26 -0.53
N LYS A 491 -9.50 -38.79 -0.07
CA LYS A 491 -8.39 -39.67 0.34
C LYS A 491 -8.78 -40.62 1.49
N ALA A 492 -9.55 -40.15 2.46
CA ALA A 492 -10.04 -40.97 3.57
C ALA A 492 -11.04 -42.04 3.09
N ILE A 493 -11.97 -41.68 2.19
CA ILE A 493 -12.91 -42.62 1.57
C ILE A 493 -12.15 -43.66 0.74
N VAL A 494 -11.18 -43.24 -0.07
CA VAL A 494 -10.35 -44.15 -0.87
C VAL A 494 -9.53 -45.08 0.02
N ALA A 495 -8.90 -44.56 1.09
CA ALA A 495 -8.15 -45.37 2.04
C ALA A 495 -9.06 -46.37 2.79
N ALA A 496 -10.26 -45.95 3.21
CA ALA A 496 -11.23 -46.85 3.83
C ALA A 496 -11.71 -47.94 2.86
N GLY A 497 -11.96 -47.59 1.60
CA GLY A 497 -12.28 -48.54 0.53
C GLY A 497 -11.15 -49.54 0.27
N MET A 498 -9.90 -49.07 0.18
CA MET A 498 -8.71 -49.91 0.02
C MET A 498 -8.50 -50.85 1.22
N ASN A 499 -8.69 -50.36 2.45
CA ASN A 499 -8.58 -51.19 3.65
C ASN A 499 -9.67 -52.26 3.72
N ARG A 500 -10.91 -51.95 3.30
CA ARG A 500 -11.99 -52.96 3.17
C ARG A 500 -11.67 -54.01 2.11
N LEU A 501 -11.14 -53.60 0.96
CA LEU A 501 -10.70 -54.53 -0.11
C LEU A 501 -9.54 -55.43 0.36
N LYS A 502 -8.57 -54.87 1.10
CA LYS A 502 -7.44 -55.62 1.65
C LYS A 502 -7.87 -56.60 2.75
N GLY A 503 -8.83 -56.21 3.60
CA GLY A 503 -9.44 -57.10 4.60
C GLY A 503 -10.14 -58.31 3.99
N ARG A 504 -10.97 -58.09 2.95
CA ARG A 504 -11.64 -59.19 2.24
C ARG A 504 -10.67 -60.17 1.55
N ARG A 505 -9.53 -59.68 1.06
CA ARG A 505 -8.51 -60.54 0.43
C ARG A 505 -7.81 -61.45 1.44
N ASN A 506 -7.64 -61.01 2.69
CA ASN A 506 -7.07 -61.83 3.75
C ASN A 506 -8.06 -62.88 4.28
N GLU A 507 -9.36 -62.57 4.33
CA GLU A 507 -10.40 -63.55 4.68
C GLU A 507 -10.57 -64.64 3.61
N ALA A 508 -10.51 -64.28 2.31
CA ALA A 508 -10.57 -65.25 1.21
C ALA A 508 -9.33 -66.15 1.09
N GLY A 509 -8.20 -65.77 1.70
CA GLY A 509 -6.97 -66.57 1.71
C GLY A 509 -6.93 -67.65 2.78
N HIS A 510 -7.87 -67.65 3.74
CA HIS A 510 -7.84 -68.58 4.88
C HIS A 510 -8.77 -69.79 4.75
N THR A 511 -9.60 -69.85 3.70
CA THR A 511 -10.61 -70.92 3.52
C THR A 511 -10.15 -72.15 2.72
N ASN A 512 -8.89 -72.24 2.28
CA ASN A 512 -8.41 -73.35 1.43
C ASN A 512 -7.24 -74.16 2.03
N ARG A 513 -7.21 -74.43 3.34
CA ARG A 513 -6.20 -75.33 3.94
C ARG A 513 -6.81 -76.34 4.91
N SER A 514 -7.59 -77.26 4.36
CA SER A 514 -8.07 -78.47 5.04
C SER A 514 -8.21 -79.58 3.98
N GLU A 515 -7.10 -80.02 3.40
CA GLU A 515 -7.03 -81.33 2.76
C GLU A 515 -6.20 -82.27 3.62
N SER A 516 -6.92 -83.29 4.08
CA SER A 516 -6.52 -84.44 4.89
C SER A 516 -5.47 -85.32 4.20
N THR A 517 -4.41 -85.67 4.92
CA THR A 517 -3.52 -86.80 4.57
C THR A 517 -3.90 -88.00 5.45
N PRO A 518 -4.23 -89.18 4.90
CA PRO A 518 -4.50 -90.36 5.71
C PRO A 518 -3.19 -91.07 6.10
N LEU A 519 -3.09 -91.43 7.38
CA LEU A 519 -2.06 -92.28 7.98
C LEU A 519 -2.34 -93.76 7.63
N LEU A 520 -1.36 -94.42 7.01
CA LEU A 520 -1.27 -95.88 6.93
C LEU A 520 -0.74 -96.41 8.28
N ILE A 521 -1.48 -97.31 8.90
CA ILE A 521 -1.03 -98.17 10.01
C ILE A 521 -1.07 -99.61 9.52
N ASN A 522 0.04 -100.30 9.75
CA ASN A 522 0.27 -101.74 9.52
C ASN A 522 -0.68 -102.60 10.37
N ASP A 523 -1.11 -103.71 9.79
CA ASP A 523 -0.97 -105.06 10.35
C ASP A 523 -0.90 -106.10 9.22
#